data_AF-A0A961HXW6-F1
#
_entry.id   AF-A0A961HXW6-F1
#
_cell.length_a   1.000
_cell.length_b   1.000
_cell.length_c   1.000
_cell.angle_alpha   90.00
_cell.angle_beta   90.00
_cell.angle_gamma   90.00
#
_symmetry.space_group_name_H-M   'P 1'
#
loop_
_entity.id
_entity.type
_entity.pdbx_description
1 polymer ?
#
loop_
_entity_poly.entity_id
_entity_poly.type
_entity_poly.pdbx_seq_one_letter_code
_entity_poly.pdbx_strand_id
1 'polypeptide(L)' 'MSLGADLDACAGLVQRGDLERFMATMAAPVAARRVLFPLYAFNLEVARAPWVTQEPVIAEMRLQWWRDAL' A
#
# COMPACT_ATOMS: atom_id res chain seq x y z
N MET A 1 12.01 3.10 -14.57
CA MET A 1 11.49 3.86 -13.40
C MET A 1 12.59 3.95 -12.37
N SER A 2 12.73 5.09 -11.69
CA SER A 2 13.69 5.25 -10.59
C SER A 2 13.01 4.82 -9.30
N LEU A 3 13.71 4.09 -8.44
CA LEU A 3 13.21 3.69 -7.11
C LEU A 3 12.67 4.88 -6.30
N GLY A 4 13.23 6.08 -6.49
CA GLY A 4 12.73 7.30 -5.86
C GLY A 4 11.30 7.65 -6.28
N ALA A 5 11.00 7.57 -7.59
CA ALA A 5 9.66 7.87 -8.10
C ALA A 5 8.62 6.85 -7.62
N ASP A 6 9.01 5.58 -7.48
CA ASP A 6 8.15 4.51 -6.98
C ASP A 6 7.84 4.70 -5.49
N LEU A 7 8.83 5.15 -4.71
CA LEU A 7 8.65 5.48 -3.31
C LEU A 7 7.75 6.70 -3.11
N ASP A 8 7.90 7.74 -3.92
CA ASP A 8 7.05 8.93 -3.88
C ASP A 8 5.60 8.58 -4.24
N ALA A 9 5.40 7.67 -5.21
CA ALA A 9 4.09 7.15 -5.55
C ALA A 9 3.44 6.39 -4.37
N CYS A 10 4.22 5.52 -3.69
CA CYS A 10 3.76 4.83 -2.49
C CYS A 10 3.40 5.82 -1.37
N ALA A 11 4.25 6.82 -1.13
CA ALA A 11 3.99 7.87 -0.14
C ALA A 11 2.69 8.63 -0.47
N GLY A 12 2.45 8.96 -1.74
CA GLY A 12 1.22 9.61 -2.17
C GLY A 12 -0.02 8.74 -1.98
N LEU A 13 0.07 7.41 -2.19
CA LEU A 13 -1.03 6.48 -1.90
C LEU A 13 -1.35 6.47 -0.41
N VAL A 14 -0.34 6.34 0.44
CA VAL A 14 -0.51 6.32 1.91
C VAL A 14 -1.07 7.65 2.40
N GLN A 15 -0.57 8.79 1.90
CA GLN A 15 -1.08 10.11 2.29
C GLN A 15 -2.58 10.27 2.04
N ARG A 16 -3.10 9.72 0.93
CA ARG A 16 -4.52 9.79 0.58
C ARG A 16 -5.38 8.73 1.26
N GLY A 17 -4.83 7.55 1.53
CA GLY A 17 -5.58 6.40 2.06
C GLY A 17 -5.49 6.21 3.57
N ASP A 18 -4.44 6.70 4.22
CA ASP A 18 -4.16 6.57 5.65
C ASP A 18 -3.19 7.67 6.11
N LEU A 19 -3.76 8.83 6.47
CA LEU A 19 -2.97 10.00 6.89
C LEU A 19 -2.18 9.73 8.18
N GLU A 20 -2.70 8.90 9.10
CA GLU A 20 -2.03 8.58 10.35
C GLU A 20 -0.73 7.80 10.09
N ARG A 21 -0.80 6.75 9.27
CA ARG A 21 0.40 5.99 8.87
C ARG A 21 1.37 6.80 8.02
N PHE A 22 0.87 7.73 7.20
CA PHE A 22 1.73 8.67 6.50
C PHE A 22 2.53 9.53 7.48
N MET A 23 1.85 10.17 8.45
CA MET A 23 2.49 11.01 9.47
C MET A 23 3.48 10.20 10.33
N ALA A 24 3.10 8.99 10.76
CA ALA A 24 3.98 8.10 11.51
C ALA A 24 5.23 7.73 10.72
N THR A 25 5.09 7.43 9.42
CA THR A 25 6.23 7.13 8.53
C THR A 25 7.12 8.36 8.32
N MET A 26 6.53 9.55 8.24
CA MET A 26 7.28 10.81 8.15
C MET A 26 8.02 11.14 9.45
N ALA A 27 7.52 10.71 10.60
CA ALA A 27 8.21 10.84 11.89
C ALA A 27 9.35 9.81 12.08
N ALA A 28 9.37 8.73 11.31
CA ALA A 28 10.41 7.70 11.36
C ALA A 28 11.72 8.14 10.67
N PRO A 29 12.87 7.48 10.99
CA PRO A 29 14.14 7.74 10.32
C PRO A 29 14.02 7.64 8.79
N VAL A 30 14.68 8.54 8.06
CA VAL A 30 14.59 8.61 6.59
C VAL A 30 14.91 7.25 5.93
N ALA A 31 15.89 6.53 6.46
CA ALA A 31 16.27 5.21 5.95
C ALA A 31 15.16 4.14 6.07
N ALA A 32 14.25 4.28 7.04
CA ALA A 32 13.13 3.35 7.23
C ALA A 32 11.98 3.60 6.24
N ARG A 33 11.83 4.84 5.76
CA ARG A 33 10.73 5.23 4.87
C ARG A 33 10.71 4.42 3.57
N ARG A 34 11.88 4.00 3.07
CA ARG A 34 12.00 3.15 1.87
C ARG A 34 11.33 1.78 2.01
N VAL A 35 11.12 1.32 3.25
CA VAL A 35 10.46 0.04 3.55
C VAL A 35 9.01 0.30 3.97
N LEU A 36 8.78 1.30 4.82
CA LEU A 36 7.47 1.59 5.39
C LEU A 36 6.45 2.05 4.34
N PHE A 37 6.84 2.91 3.39
CA PHE A 37 5.89 3.41 2.39
C PHE A 37 5.36 2.32 1.46
N PRO A 38 6.19 1.46 0.84
CA PRO A 38 5.70 0.34 0.05
C PRO A 38 4.83 -0.63 0.88
N LEU A 39 5.23 -0.94 2.12
CA LEU A 39 4.47 -1.85 2.98
C LEU A 39 3.06 -1.31 3.29
N TYR A 40 2.95 -0.03 3.65
CA TYR A 40 1.65 0.56 3.94
C TYR A 40 0.82 0.83 2.69
N ALA A 41 1.44 1.15 1.55
CA ALA A 41 0.73 1.23 0.28
C ALA A 41 0.15 -0.12 -0.14
N PHE A 42 0.91 -1.21 0.03
CA PHE A 42 0.41 -2.57 -0.21
C PHE A 42 -0.72 -2.93 0.75
N ASN A 43 -0.59 -2.59 2.03
CA ASN A 43 -1.67 -2.81 3.01
C ASN A 43 -2.97 -2.10 2.60
N LEU A 44 -2.90 -0.90 2.01
CA LEU A 44 -4.09 -0.21 1.51
C LEU A 44 -4.77 -0.98 0.37
N GLU A 45 -4.00 -1.56 -0.57
CA GLU A 45 -4.55 -2.37 -1.65
C GLU A 45 -5.22 -3.65 -1.14
N VAL A 46 -4.59 -4.33 -0.17
CA VAL A 46 -5.15 -5.53 0.48
C VAL A 46 -6.43 -5.19 1.25
N ALA A 47 -6.39 -4.12 2.06
CA ALA A 47 -7.55 -3.70 2.85
C ALA A 47 -8.72 -3.23 1.98
N ARG A 48 -8.45 -2.70 0.79
CA ARG A 48 -9.48 -2.27 -0.16
C ARG A 48 -10.15 -3.44 -0.89
N ALA A 49 -9.47 -4.57 -1.06
CA ALA A 49 -9.93 -5.67 -1.91
C ALA A 49 -11.38 -6.15 -1.64
N PRO A 50 -11.87 -6.28 -0.39
CA PRO A 50 -13.26 -6.68 -0.12
C PRO A 50 -14.30 -5.65 -0.57
N TRP A 51 -13.92 -4.39 -0.76
CA TRP A 51 -14.84 -3.27 -0.97
C TRP A 51 -14.95 -2.82 -2.43
N VAL A 52 -14.11 -3.35 -3.32
CA VAL A 52 -14.13 -2.95 -4.75
C VAL A 52 -15.20 -3.67 -5.58
N THR A 53 -15.85 -4.68 -5.01
CA THR A 53 -16.83 -5.52 -5.68
C THR A 53 -17.90 -5.96 -4.70
N GLN A 54 -19.12 -6.20 -5.18
CA GLN A 54 -20.21 -6.81 -4.40
C GLN A 54 -20.14 -8.34 -4.41
N GLU A 55 -19.27 -8.93 -5.23
CA GLU A 55 -19.08 -10.37 -5.37
C GLU A 55 -17.85 -10.84 -4.56
N PRO A 56 -18.03 -11.51 -3.41
CA PRO A 56 -16.91 -11.87 -2.52
C PRO A 56 -15.82 -12.71 -3.20
N VAL A 57 -16.21 -13.60 -4.12
CA VAL A 57 -15.28 -14.44 -4.88
C VAL A 57 -14.31 -13.60 -5.72
N ILE A 58 -14.78 -12.50 -6.32
CA ILE A 58 -13.91 -11.60 -7.10
C ILE A 58 -12.90 -10.89 -6.20
N ALA A 59 -13.29 -10.52 -4.98
CA ALA A 59 -12.37 -9.94 -4.00
C ALA A 59 -11.30 -10.95 -3.56
N GLU A 60 -11.70 -12.20 -3.30
CA GLU A 60 -10.79 -13.30 -2.95
C GLU A 60 -9.79 -13.60 -4.08
N MET A 61 -10.24 -13.63 -5.34
CA MET A 61 -9.34 -13.82 -6.49
C MET A 61 -8.25 -12.74 -6.56
N ARG A 62 -8.59 -11.49 -6.25
CA ARG A 62 -7.61 -10.39 -6.22
C ARG A 62 -6.59 -10.56 -5.09
N LEU A 63 -7.03 -11.02 -3.92
CA LEU A 63 -6.14 -11.33 -2.80
C LEU A 63 -5.24 -12.53 -3.11
N GLN A 64 -5.79 -13.57 -3.74
CA GLN A 64 -5.03 -14.74 -4.16
C GLN A 64 -3.93 -14.35 -5.17
N TRP A 65 -4.25 -13.50 -6.15
CA TRP A 65 -3.26 -12.97 -7.08
C TRP A 65 -2.10 -12.26 -6.36
N TRP A 66 -2.40 -11.41 -5.39
CA TRP A 66 -1.36 -10.71 -4.61
C TRP A 66 -0.45 -11.67 -3.85
N ARG A 67 -1.01 -12.76 -3.32
CA ARG A 67 -0.26 -13.82 -2.64
C ARG A 67 0.66 -14.58 -3.61
N ASP A 68 0.23 -14.79 -4.85
CA ASP A 68 1.00 -15.53 -5.84
C ASP A 68 2.08 -14.68 -6.53
N ALA A 69 1.91 -13.36 -6.54
CA ALA A 69 2.83 -12.40 -7.19
C ALA A 69 4.04 -11.98 -6.34
N LEU A 70 4.02 -12.25 -5.03
CA LEU A 70 5.04 -11.87 -4.04
C LEU A 70 5.82 -13.10 -3.54
#